data_AF-A0A814U4T8-F1
#
_entry.id   AF-A0A814U4T8-F1
#
_cell.length_a   1.000
_cell.length_b   1.000
_cell.length_c   1.000
_cell.angle_alpha   90.00
_cell.angle_beta   90.00
_cell.angle_gamma   90.00
#
_symmetry.space_group_name_H-M   'P 1'
#
loop_
_entity.id
_entity.type
_entity.pdbx_description
1 polymer ?
#
loop_
_entity_poly.entity_id
_entity_poly.type
_entity_poly.pdbx_seq_one_letter_code
_entity_poly.pdbx_strand_id
1 'polypeptide(L)'
;MKNYRTSVQGLRCSLILGAATAEESSSTVLVSPTLRAELDYFVKNNVDDWDFHEKAILDADLKVIAGALTTNTSCTSLDLRHNKITDVGTHYLAEVLSVNYTVKALLLSDNNIGDIGLGYLCDAMTDPKESLKLLYINKNGITDHGVRALAEKLKLNKSLVDLSLNYNHIGDDGVQALCNVLKSDNTTLKRLHLQGNKIQDSGVDAIIEMIQSHSALEEFKLGHNQISSEPRKQLERTAETRKLLLDLSL
;
A
#
# COMPACT_ATOMS: atom_id res chain seq x y z
N MET A 1 19.62 -11.96 38.36
CA MET A 1 19.23 -11.59 36.98
C MET A 1 17.82 -12.12 36.75
N LYS A 2 16.81 -11.27 36.92
CA LYS A 2 15.40 -11.64 36.76
C LYS A 2 14.85 -10.99 35.48
N ASN A 3 14.11 -11.80 34.74
CA ASN A 3 13.51 -11.52 33.43
C ASN A 3 12.61 -10.28 33.43
N TYR A 4 12.91 -9.31 32.57
CA TYR A 4 12.03 -8.19 32.18
C TYR A 4 11.48 -8.42 30.76
N ARG A 5 10.82 -9.56 30.52
CA ARG A 5 10.25 -9.91 29.20
C ARG A 5 8.72 -9.93 29.14
N THR A 6 8.04 -9.36 30.12
CA THR A 6 6.58 -9.25 30.15
C THR A 6 6.16 -7.85 30.58
N SER A 7 6.00 -6.91 29.62
CA SER A 7 5.07 -5.77 29.79
C SER A 7 4.83 -4.93 28.52
N VAL A 8 5.65 -4.99 27.46
CA VAL A 8 5.43 -4.09 26.31
C VAL A 8 4.26 -4.52 25.39
N GLN A 9 3.98 -5.83 25.30
CA GLN A 9 2.82 -6.35 24.54
C GLN A 9 1.46 -6.04 25.21
N GLY A 10 1.41 -5.92 26.54
CA GLY A 10 0.18 -5.57 27.26
C GLY A 10 -0.18 -4.09 27.18
N LEU A 11 0.83 -3.21 27.08
CA LEU A 11 0.66 -1.75 27.10
C LEU A 11 0.38 -1.11 25.74
N ARG A 12 0.71 -1.77 24.62
CA ARG A 12 0.33 -1.30 23.27
C ARG A 12 -1.08 -1.74 22.87
N CYS A 13 -1.55 -2.89 23.36
CA CYS A 13 -2.93 -3.36 23.14
C CYS A 13 -3.96 -2.54 23.94
N SER A 14 -3.58 -1.99 25.09
CA SER A 14 -4.49 -1.20 25.95
C SER A 14 -4.83 0.20 25.42
N LEU A 15 -4.14 0.69 24.40
CA LEU A 15 -4.51 1.96 23.74
C LEU A 15 -5.56 1.76 22.63
N ILE A 16 -5.65 0.55 22.05
CA ILE A 16 -6.69 0.19 21.09
C ILE A 16 -7.94 -0.35 21.83
N LEU A 17 -7.74 -1.00 22.98
CA LEU A 17 -8.78 -1.34 23.96
C LEU A 17 -8.79 -0.33 25.12
N GLY A 18 -9.04 0.93 24.81
CA GLY A 18 -9.49 1.89 25.82
C GLY A 18 -10.80 1.39 26.41
N ALA A 19 -10.86 1.30 27.73
CA ALA A 19 -11.94 0.73 28.50
C ALA A 19 -13.33 1.15 27.99
N ALA A 20 -14.21 0.16 27.82
CA ALA A 20 -15.65 0.37 27.84
C ALA A 20 -16.08 0.84 29.24
N THR A 21 -15.74 2.08 29.60
CA THR A 21 -16.30 2.79 30.75
C THR A 21 -17.43 3.67 30.23
N ALA A 22 -18.65 3.15 30.35
CA ALA A 22 -19.96 3.79 30.55
C ALA A 22 -20.30 5.23 30.03
N GLU A 23 -19.49 5.88 29.18
CA GLU A 23 -19.71 7.23 28.66
C GLU A 23 -19.68 7.34 27.12
N GLU A 24 -19.47 6.25 26.36
CA GLU A 24 -19.64 6.23 24.89
C GLU A 24 -21.07 5.92 24.43
N SER A 25 -22.08 6.29 25.22
CA SER A 25 -23.50 6.06 24.92
C SER A 25 -24.14 7.11 23.99
N SER A 26 -23.40 7.64 23.00
CA SER A 26 -23.99 8.52 21.97
C SER A 26 -23.41 8.43 20.55
N SER A 27 -22.52 7.50 20.24
CA SER A 27 -22.06 7.33 18.84
C SER A 27 -21.59 5.92 18.51
N THR A 28 -22.38 4.90 18.82
CA THR A 28 -22.23 3.61 18.15
C THR A 28 -22.43 3.85 16.65
N VAL A 29 -21.33 3.89 15.90
CA VAL A 29 -21.33 3.85 14.44
C VAL A 29 -22.17 2.63 14.06
N LEU A 30 -23.37 2.86 13.55
CA LEU A 30 -24.26 1.80 13.10
C LEU A 30 -23.66 1.23 11.81
N VAL A 31 -22.87 0.18 11.96
CA VAL A 31 -22.43 -0.67 10.86
C VAL A 31 -23.68 -1.25 10.19
N SER A 32 -23.72 -1.26 8.87
CA SER A 32 -24.86 -1.85 8.16
C SER A 32 -25.07 -3.31 8.61
N PRO A 33 -26.31 -3.78 8.76
CA PRO A 33 -26.56 -5.20 9.11
C PRO A 33 -25.88 -6.16 8.14
N THR A 34 -25.76 -5.77 6.86
CA THR A 34 -25.03 -6.49 5.83
C THR A 34 -23.55 -6.62 6.17
N LEU A 35 -22.85 -5.52 6.43
CA LEU A 35 -21.43 -5.56 6.82
C LEU A 35 -21.23 -6.34 8.12
N ARG A 36 -22.15 -6.22 9.09
CA ARG A 36 -22.07 -6.98 10.34
C ARG A 36 -22.12 -8.49 10.09
N ALA A 37 -23.05 -8.95 9.24
CA ALA A 37 -23.15 -10.37 8.91
C ALA A 37 -21.91 -10.88 8.17
N GLU A 38 -21.32 -10.08 7.28
CA GLU A 38 -20.07 -10.41 6.59
C GLU A 38 -18.88 -10.52 7.56
N LEU A 39 -18.76 -9.58 8.50
CA LEU A 39 -17.75 -9.62 9.56
C LEU A 39 -17.89 -10.88 10.41
N ASP A 40 -19.10 -11.19 10.87
CA ASP A 40 -19.37 -12.37 11.69
C ASP A 40 -19.05 -13.68 10.93
N TYR A 41 -19.37 -13.74 9.63
CA TYR A 41 -19.02 -14.87 8.77
C TYR A 41 -17.50 -15.02 8.62
N PHE A 42 -16.79 -13.93 8.32
CA PHE A 42 -15.35 -13.96 8.08
C PHE A 42 -14.56 -14.39 9.31
N VAL A 43 -14.88 -13.79 10.47
CA VAL A 43 -14.24 -14.12 11.76
C VAL A 43 -14.52 -15.56 12.15
N LYS A 44 -15.75 -16.05 11.95
CA LYS A 44 -16.13 -17.43 12.30
C LYS A 44 -15.45 -18.48 11.40
N ASN A 45 -15.30 -18.19 10.11
CA ASN A 45 -14.83 -19.17 9.13
C ASN A 45 -13.33 -19.08 8.82
N ASN A 46 -12.61 -18.14 9.44
CA ASN A 46 -11.16 -18.01 9.32
C ASN A 46 -10.69 -17.92 7.85
N VAL A 47 -11.40 -17.10 7.08
CA VAL A 47 -11.19 -16.93 5.64
C VAL A 47 -9.87 -16.17 5.40
N ASP A 48 -9.14 -16.57 4.36
CA ASP A 48 -7.81 -16.06 4.02
C ASP A 48 -7.81 -14.92 2.98
N ASP A 49 -8.93 -14.69 2.31
CA ASP A 49 -9.15 -13.59 1.36
C ASP A 49 -10.43 -12.83 1.71
N TRP A 50 -10.30 -11.53 2.01
CA TRP A 50 -11.42 -10.70 2.42
C TRP A 50 -11.81 -9.71 1.32
N ASP A 51 -12.92 -10.03 0.64
CA ASP A 51 -13.42 -9.23 -0.46
C ASP A 51 -14.50 -8.23 -0.04
N PHE A 52 -14.15 -6.94 -0.11
CA PHE A 52 -15.02 -5.77 0.03
C PHE A 52 -15.02 -4.89 -1.22
N HIS A 53 -14.67 -5.43 -2.39
CA HIS A 53 -14.71 -4.70 -3.65
C HIS A 53 -16.10 -4.13 -3.92
N GLU A 54 -16.17 -2.83 -4.23
CA GLU A 54 -17.40 -2.13 -4.62
C GLU A 54 -18.57 -2.26 -3.60
N LYS A 55 -18.25 -2.35 -2.30
CA LYS A 55 -19.27 -2.49 -1.23
C LYS A 55 -19.67 -1.18 -0.55
N ALA A 56 -19.25 -0.04 -1.13
CA ALA A 56 -19.46 1.29 -0.58
C ALA A 56 -18.94 1.47 0.86
N ILE A 57 -17.82 0.81 1.18
CA ILE A 57 -17.12 0.92 2.47
C ILE A 57 -16.68 2.37 2.70
N LEU A 58 -17.02 2.90 3.88
CA LEU A 58 -16.59 4.21 4.36
C LEU A 58 -15.49 4.06 5.42
N ASP A 59 -14.87 5.17 5.81
CA ASP A 59 -13.83 5.18 6.86
C ASP A 59 -14.31 4.58 8.20
N ALA A 60 -15.58 4.81 8.53
CA ALA A 60 -16.19 4.31 9.75
C ALA A 60 -16.37 2.78 9.73
N ASP A 61 -16.67 2.21 8.57
CA ASP A 61 -16.71 0.76 8.36
C ASP A 61 -15.31 0.16 8.47
N LEU A 62 -14.32 0.88 7.95
CA LEU A 62 -12.93 0.45 7.97
C LEU A 62 -12.33 0.40 9.38
N LYS A 63 -12.79 1.27 10.29
CA LYS A 63 -12.50 1.15 11.72
C LYS A 63 -12.95 -0.20 12.28
N VAL A 64 -14.12 -0.68 11.88
CA VAL A 64 -14.67 -1.94 12.36
C VAL A 64 -13.98 -3.14 11.71
N ILE A 65 -13.70 -3.07 10.41
CA ILE A 65 -12.90 -4.07 9.69
C ILE A 65 -11.51 -4.19 10.31
N ALA A 66 -10.85 -3.05 10.59
CA ALA A 66 -9.56 -3.02 11.28
C ALA A 66 -9.65 -3.67 12.67
N GLY A 67 -10.72 -3.39 13.43
CA GLY A 67 -11.00 -4.06 14.69
C GLY A 67 -11.08 -5.59 14.55
N ALA A 68 -11.77 -6.10 13.54
CA ALA A 68 -11.85 -7.54 13.27
C ALA A 68 -10.49 -8.15 12.86
N LEU A 69 -9.69 -7.43 12.07
CA LEU A 69 -8.35 -7.84 11.67
C LEU A 69 -7.37 -7.95 12.84
N THR A 70 -7.63 -7.29 13.98
CA THR A 70 -6.74 -7.42 15.16
C THR A 70 -6.70 -8.85 15.73
N THR A 71 -7.79 -9.61 15.59
CA THR A 71 -7.91 -10.98 16.13
C THR A 71 -7.86 -12.04 15.04
N ASN A 72 -8.10 -11.66 13.79
CA ASN A 72 -8.01 -12.56 12.65
C ASN A 72 -6.53 -12.86 12.32
N THR A 73 -6.20 -14.15 12.23
CA THR A 73 -4.84 -14.62 11.90
C THR A 73 -4.79 -15.47 10.63
N SER A 74 -5.84 -15.43 9.80
CA SER A 74 -5.94 -16.18 8.55
C SER A 74 -5.89 -15.30 7.31
N CYS A 75 -6.44 -14.10 7.40
CA CYS A 75 -6.52 -13.16 6.29
C CYS A 75 -5.12 -12.84 5.76
N THR A 76 -4.87 -13.22 4.52
CA THR A 76 -3.65 -12.95 3.77
C THR A 76 -3.87 -11.91 2.67
N SER A 77 -5.11 -11.74 2.21
CA SER A 77 -5.50 -10.78 1.18
C SER A 77 -6.71 -9.97 1.65
N LEU A 78 -6.64 -8.64 1.47
CA LEU A 78 -7.72 -7.72 1.78
C LEU A 78 -8.00 -6.86 0.54
N ASP A 79 -9.17 -7.07 -0.07
CA ASP A 79 -9.67 -6.31 -1.20
C ASP A 79 -10.66 -5.25 -0.76
N LEU A 80 -10.28 -3.99 -0.95
CA LEU A 80 -11.05 -2.79 -0.61
C LEU A 80 -11.20 -1.87 -1.83
N ARG A 81 -11.01 -2.40 -3.04
CA ARG A 81 -11.06 -1.60 -4.25
C ARG A 81 -12.46 -1.01 -4.50
N HIS A 82 -12.53 0.13 -5.19
CA HIS A 82 -13.79 0.79 -5.57
C HIS A 82 -14.70 1.13 -4.38
N ASN A 83 -14.14 1.72 -3.34
CA ASN A 83 -14.88 2.18 -2.16
C ASN A 83 -14.74 3.69 -1.97
N LYS A 84 -15.12 4.21 -0.80
CA LYS A 84 -15.02 5.65 -0.48
C LYS A 84 -14.10 5.87 0.72
N ILE A 85 -13.00 5.12 0.75
CA ILE A 85 -12.00 5.19 1.81
C ILE A 85 -11.13 6.42 1.59
N THR A 86 -10.92 7.19 2.64
CA THR A 86 -10.06 8.38 2.67
C THR A 86 -8.79 8.11 3.49
N ASP A 87 -7.99 9.14 3.74
CA ASP A 87 -6.87 9.10 4.65
C ASP A 87 -7.29 8.69 6.09
N VAL A 88 -8.50 9.04 6.51
CA VAL A 88 -9.05 8.67 7.84
C VAL A 88 -9.22 7.16 7.97
N GLY A 89 -9.85 6.50 6.99
CA GLY A 89 -9.98 5.04 7.01
C GLY A 89 -8.61 4.37 6.92
N THR A 90 -7.75 4.91 6.06
CA THR A 90 -6.39 4.39 5.85
C THR A 90 -5.56 4.44 7.13
N HIS A 91 -5.78 5.42 8.00
CA HIS A 91 -5.18 5.47 9.33
C HIS A 91 -5.53 4.23 10.16
N TYR A 92 -6.81 3.85 10.25
CA TYR A 92 -7.23 2.64 10.97
C TYR A 92 -6.62 1.37 10.38
N LEU A 93 -6.50 1.29 9.05
CA LEU A 93 -5.81 0.17 8.39
C LEU A 93 -4.34 0.12 8.78
N ALA A 94 -3.64 1.26 8.76
CA ALA A 94 -2.24 1.33 9.14
C ALA A 94 -2.01 0.89 10.60
N GLU A 95 -2.89 1.30 11.51
CA GLU A 95 -2.83 0.86 12.91
C GLU A 95 -2.92 -0.66 13.03
N VAL A 96 -3.90 -1.30 12.37
CA VAL A 96 -4.01 -2.77 12.45
C VAL A 96 -2.88 -3.48 11.72
N LEU A 97 -2.39 -2.97 10.59
CA LEU A 97 -1.28 -3.58 9.85
C LEU A 97 0.05 -3.51 10.63
N SER A 98 0.17 -2.62 11.61
CA SER A 98 1.33 -2.56 12.51
C SER A 98 1.38 -3.70 13.54
N VAL A 99 0.26 -4.43 13.73
CA VAL A 99 0.13 -5.54 14.68
C VAL A 99 -0.31 -6.85 14.02
N ASN A 100 -1.00 -6.77 12.88
CA ASN A 100 -1.39 -7.90 12.06
C ASN A 100 -0.36 -8.09 10.94
N TYR A 101 0.37 -9.20 11.02
CA TYR A 101 1.39 -9.58 10.03
C TYR A 101 0.93 -10.67 9.07
N THR A 102 -0.36 -11.04 9.07
CA THR A 102 -0.90 -12.09 8.19
C THR A 102 -1.28 -11.52 6.83
N VAL A 103 -1.81 -10.30 6.79
CA VAL A 103 -2.16 -9.64 5.53
C VAL A 103 -0.89 -9.37 4.72
N LYS A 104 -0.80 -10.02 3.55
CA LYS A 104 0.31 -9.90 2.60
C LYS A 104 -0.08 -9.14 1.34
N ALA A 105 -1.35 -9.11 0.97
CA ALA A 105 -1.87 -8.36 -0.18
C ALA A 105 -2.93 -7.36 0.26
N LEU A 106 -2.72 -6.09 -0.09
CA LEU A 106 -3.66 -5.00 0.17
C LEU A 106 -4.05 -4.34 -1.16
N LEU A 107 -5.33 -4.45 -1.51
CA LEU A 107 -5.89 -3.85 -2.72
C LEU A 107 -6.78 -2.67 -2.33
N LEU A 108 -6.31 -1.46 -2.56
CA LEU A 108 -6.97 -0.19 -2.18
C LEU A 108 -7.25 0.71 -3.38
N SER A 109 -7.16 0.19 -4.59
CA SER A 109 -7.36 0.96 -5.83
C SER A 109 -8.76 1.57 -5.94
N ASP A 110 -8.88 2.70 -6.64
CA ASP A 110 -10.15 3.44 -6.82
C ASP A 110 -10.77 3.83 -5.45
N ASN A 111 -10.00 4.59 -4.66
CA ASN A 111 -10.41 5.22 -3.38
C ASN A 111 -9.86 6.66 -3.34
N ASN A 112 -9.89 7.32 -2.18
CA ASN A 112 -9.48 8.71 -1.99
C ASN A 112 -8.42 8.87 -0.88
N ILE A 113 -7.48 7.92 -0.74
CA ILE A 113 -6.53 7.93 0.40
C ILE A 113 -5.53 9.09 0.36
N GLY A 114 -5.19 9.58 -0.84
CA GLY A 114 -4.24 10.68 -1.03
C GLY A 114 -2.84 10.43 -0.46
N ASP A 115 -2.04 11.49 -0.41
CA ASP A 115 -0.66 11.42 0.12
C ASP A 115 -0.62 11.13 1.63
N ILE A 116 -1.61 11.62 2.38
CA ILE A 116 -1.70 11.42 3.84
C ILE A 116 -1.97 9.95 4.15
N GLY A 117 -2.97 9.35 3.50
CA GLY A 117 -3.28 7.93 3.66
C GLY A 117 -2.11 7.05 3.25
N LEU A 118 -1.44 7.35 2.13
CA LEU A 118 -0.21 6.65 1.74
C LEU A 118 0.87 6.75 2.84
N GLY A 119 1.04 7.93 3.45
CA GLY A 119 1.97 8.12 4.57
C GLY A 119 1.70 7.16 5.73
N TYR A 120 0.44 7.01 6.15
CA TYR A 120 0.06 6.06 7.20
C TYR A 120 0.40 4.61 6.82
N LEU A 121 0.08 4.18 5.60
CA LEU A 121 0.43 2.84 5.13
C LEU A 121 1.95 2.62 5.14
N CYS A 122 2.72 3.62 4.69
CA CYS A 122 4.17 3.52 4.65
C CYS A 122 4.77 3.34 6.05
N ASP A 123 4.23 4.02 7.07
CA ASP A 123 4.69 3.86 8.45
C ASP A 123 4.44 2.43 8.96
N ALA A 124 3.27 1.86 8.67
CA ALA A 124 2.95 0.48 9.02
C ALA A 124 3.85 -0.55 8.31
N MET A 125 4.34 -0.25 7.10
CA MET A 125 5.18 -1.13 6.30
C MET A 125 6.66 -1.14 6.69
N THR A 126 7.09 -0.31 7.64
CA THR A 126 8.52 -0.25 8.05
C THR A 126 8.92 -1.28 9.11
N ASP A 127 7.97 -2.05 9.66
CA ASP A 127 8.30 -3.09 10.63
C ASP A 127 9.07 -4.26 9.95
N PRO A 128 10.23 -4.67 10.48
CA PRO A 128 11.02 -5.77 9.93
C PRO A 128 10.34 -7.15 10.01
N LYS A 129 9.25 -7.29 10.78
CA LYS A 129 8.47 -8.53 10.83
C LYS A 129 7.60 -8.63 9.58
N GLU A 130 8.08 -9.40 8.60
CA GLU A 130 7.38 -9.79 7.35
C GLU A 130 6.08 -9.04 7.05
N SER A 131 6.20 -7.81 6.58
CA SER A 131 5.12 -6.93 6.19
C SER A 131 4.51 -7.28 4.81
N LEU A 132 3.59 -6.44 4.34
CA LEU A 132 2.94 -6.51 3.02
C LEU A 132 3.92 -6.88 1.89
N LYS A 133 3.47 -7.78 1.01
CA LYS A 133 4.16 -8.22 -0.21
C LYS A 133 3.61 -7.52 -1.45
N LEU A 134 2.31 -7.22 -1.47
CA LEU A 134 1.59 -6.58 -2.57
C LEU A 134 0.79 -5.39 -2.05
N LEU A 135 0.97 -4.24 -2.70
CA LEU A 135 0.21 -3.02 -2.42
C LEU A 135 -0.29 -2.37 -3.72
N TYR A 136 -1.60 -2.38 -3.93
CA TYR A 136 -2.23 -1.76 -5.11
C TYR A 136 -3.09 -0.56 -4.70
N ILE A 137 -2.60 0.63 -5.01
CA ILE A 137 -3.17 1.93 -4.60
C ILE A 137 -3.38 2.81 -5.82
N ASN A 138 -3.88 2.22 -6.90
CA ASN A 138 -4.18 2.90 -8.15
C ASN A 138 -5.31 3.91 -7.94
N LYS A 139 -5.34 5.01 -8.70
CA LYS A 139 -6.42 6.02 -8.66
C LYS A 139 -6.80 6.44 -7.23
N ASN A 140 -5.83 6.96 -6.50
CA ASN A 140 -5.99 7.37 -5.11
C ASN A 140 -5.63 8.84 -4.85
N GLY A 141 -5.38 9.60 -5.92
CA GLY A 141 -4.98 11.01 -5.82
C GLY A 141 -3.59 11.22 -5.25
N ILE A 142 -2.71 10.21 -5.33
CA ILE A 142 -1.33 10.29 -4.84
C ILE A 142 -0.49 11.18 -5.75
N THR A 143 0.34 12.04 -5.17
CA THR A 143 1.21 12.98 -5.87
C THR A 143 2.69 12.67 -5.62
N ASP A 144 3.57 13.49 -6.18
CA ASP A 144 5.03 13.42 -5.92
C ASP A 144 5.37 13.53 -4.44
N HIS A 145 4.57 14.25 -3.65
CA HIS A 145 4.79 14.35 -2.22
C HIS A 145 4.62 13.00 -1.51
N GLY A 146 3.51 12.29 -1.77
CA GLY A 146 3.28 10.96 -1.22
C GLY A 146 4.31 9.94 -1.70
N VAL A 147 4.67 9.96 -2.99
CA VAL A 147 5.68 9.04 -3.54
C VAL A 147 7.06 9.28 -2.93
N ARG A 148 7.45 10.53 -2.65
CA ARG A 148 8.72 10.82 -1.99
C ARG A 148 8.76 10.23 -0.57
N ALA A 149 7.66 10.32 0.18
CA ALA A 149 7.55 9.69 1.49
C ALA A 149 7.63 8.16 1.40
N LEU A 150 6.94 7.56 0.42
CA LEU A 150 7.02 6.13 0.14
C LEU A 150 8.46 5.70 -0.22
N ALA A 151 9.16 6.47 -1.06
CA ALA A 151 10.53 6.17 -1.45
C ALA A 151 11.46 6.08 -0.22
N GLU A 152 11.39 7.04 0.71
CA GLU A 152 12.19 6.98 1.94
C GLU A 152 11.93 5.72 2.77
N LYS A 153 10.69 5.22 2.76
CA LYS A 153 10.28 4.04 3.53
C LYS A 153 10.66 2.74 2.81
N LEU A 154 10.70 2.73 1.48
CA LEU A 154 11.19 1.62 0.66
C LEU A 154 12.69 1.33 0.82
N LYS A 155 13.48 2.28 1.34
CA LYS A 155 14.88 2.03 1.74
C LYS A 155 14.96 0.97 2.84
N LEU A 156 14.01 1.01 3.78
CA LEU A 156 13.96 0.15 4.95
C LEU A 156 13.08 -1.08 4.72
N ASN A 157 12.02 -0.95 3.92
CA ASN A 157 11.15 -2.06 3.61
C ASN A 157 11.88 -3.11 2.75
N LYS A 158 11.89 -4.37 3.23
CA LYS A 158 12.45 -5.54 2.53
C LYS A 158 11.40 -6.61 2.27
N SER A 159 10.12 -6.25 2.32
CA SER A 159 9.03 -7.19 2.14
C SER A 159 8.29 -7.00 0.82
N LEU A 160 8.12 -5.75 0.39
CA LEU A 160 7.28 -5.41 -0.75
C LEU A 160 7.93 -5.90 -2.04
N VAL A 161 7.13 -6.63 -2.81
CA VAL A 161 7.52 -7.27 -4.07
C VAL A 161 6.75 -6.65 -5.24
N ASP A 162 5.52 -6.21 -4.99
CA ASP A 162 4.60 -5.73 -6.02
C ASP A 162 3.91 -4.44 -5.59
N LEU A 163 4.12 -3.39 -6.36
CA LEU A 163 3.59 -2.06 -6.09
C LEU A 163 2.92 -1.49 -7.34
N SER A 164 1.63 -1.19 -7.21
CA SER A 164 0.85 -0.55 -8.27
C SER A 164 0.38 0.83 -7.81
N LEU A 165 0.82 1.85 -8.55
CA LEU A 165 0.55 3.28 -8.35
C LEU A 165 -0.07 3.89 -9.63
N ASN A 166 -0.72 3.08 -10.44
CA ASN A 166 -1.32 3.48 -11.70
C ASN A 166 -2.38 4.58 -11.50
N TYR A 167 -2.52 5.44 -12.50
CA TYR A 167 -3.55 6.46 -12.61
C TYR A 167 -3.62 7.39 -11.38
N ASN A 168 -2.46 7.80 -10.89
CA ASN A 168 -2.31 8.81 -9.85
C ASN A 168 -1.82 10.13 -10.48
N HIS A 169 -1.24 11.03 -9.68
CA HIS A 169 -0.76 12.34 -10.11
C HIS A 169 0.75 12.48 -9.92
N ILE A 170 1.48 11.40 -10.21
CA ILE A 170 2.94 11.31 -10.06
C ILE A 170 3.60 11.92 -11.30
N GLY A 171 4.44 12.93 -11.11
CA GLY A 171 5.26 13.57 -12.13
C GLY A 171 6.73 13.13 -12.06
N ASP A 172 7.58 13.90 -12.73
CA ASP A 172 9.02 13.63 -12.85
C ASP A 172 9.73 13.63 -11.49
N ASP A 173 9.35 14.54 -10.58
CA ASP A 173 9.96 14.64 -9.25
C ASP A 173 9.68 13.41 -8.39
N GLY A 174 8.46 12.87 -8.45
CA GLY A 174 8.05 11.69 -7.72
C GLY A 174 8.74 10.44 -8.25
N VAL A 175 8.75 10.26 -9.58
CA VAL A 175 9.42 9.10 -10.18
C VAL A 175 10.94 9.15 -10.00
N GLN A 176 11.56 10.33 -10.03
CA GLN A 176 12.98 10.50 -9.73
C GLN A 176 13.31 10.06 -8.30
N ALA A 177 12.51 10.50 -7.31
CA ALA A 177 12.71 10.11 -5.91
C ALA A 177 12.58 8.59 -5.72
N LEU A 178 11.56 7.98 -6.33
CA LEU A 178 11.34 6.55 -6.28
C LEU A 178 12.50 5.78 -6.95
N CYS A 179 12.89 6.17 -8.17
CA CYS A 179 13.96 5.53 -8.93
C CYS A 179 15.30 5.60 -8.21
N ASN A 180 15.63 6.73 -7.57
CA ASN A 180 16.87 6.87 -6.81
C ASN A 180 16.97 5.81 -5.70
N VAL A 181 15.89 5.57 -4.96
CA VAL A 181 15.87 4.56 -3.89
C VAL A 181 15.90 3.13 -4.44
N LEU A 182 15.15 2.87 -5.51
CA LEU A 182 15.14 1.56 -6.15
C LEU A 182 16.50 1.20 -6.76
N LYS A 183 17.25 2.20 -7.21
CA LYS A 183 18.62 2.04 -7.72
C LYS A 183 19.62 1.70 -6.62
N SER A 184 19.53 2.32 -5.44
CA SER A 184 20.57 2.24 -4.40
C SER A 184 20.27 1.27 -3.25
N ASP A 185 19.03 1.22 -2.77
CA ASP A 185 18.71 0.67 -1.45
C ASP A 185 17.69 -0.48 -1.49
N ASN A 186 16.79 -0.50 -2.48
CA ASN A 186 15.77 -1.55 -2.59
C ASN A 186 16.24 -2.71 -3.49
N THR A 187 16.05 -3.93 -3.01
CA THR A 187 16.40 -5.16 -3.74
C THR A 187 15.26 -6.17 -3.78
N THR A 188 14.08 -5.79 -3.31
CA THR A 188 12.96 -6.72 -3.10
C THR A 188 11.80 -6.47 -4.06
N LEU A 189 11.64 -5.24 -4.51
CA LEU A 189 10.59 -4.89 -5.46
C LEU A 189 10.89 -5.54 -6.82
N LYS A 190 9.93 -6.31 -7.31
CA LYS A 190 10.01 -7.02 -8.58
C LYS A 190 9.08 -6.45 -9.63
N ARG A 191 7.97 -5.87 -9.20
CA ARG A 191 6.95 -5.32 -10.09
C ARG A 191 6.56 -3.92 -9.63
N LEU A 192 6.66 -2.97 -10.55
CA LEU A 192 6.29 -1.59 -10.32
C LEU A 192 5.42 -1.09 -11.47
N HIS A 193 4.24 -0.57 -11.16
CA HIS A 193 3.32 -0.02 -12.17
C HIS A 193 3.05 1.46 -11.89
N LEU A 194 3.32 2.29 -12.90
CA LEU A 194 3.16 3.75 -12.90
C LEU A 194 2.37 4.22 -14.13
N GLN A 195 1.55 3.36 -14.74
CA GLN A 195 0.74 3.70 -15.90
C GLN A 195 -0.22 4.85 -15.59
N GLY A 196 -0.50 5.73 -16.56
CA GLY A 196 -1.54 6.76 -16.41
C GLY A 196 -1.20 7.88 -15.43
N ASN A 197 0.09 8.15 -15.21
CA ASN A 197 0.57 9.23 -14.37
C ASN A 197 0.95 10.47 -15.22
N LYS A 198 1.68 11.42 -14.63
CA LYS A 198 2.10 12.69 -15.25
C LYS A 198 3.59 12.72 -15.56
N ILE A 199 4.20 11.55 -15.79
CA ILE A 199 5.63 11.41 -16.07
C ILE A 199 5.90 11.87 -17.49
N GLN A 200 6.93 12.69 -17.66
CA GLN A 200 7.38 13.26 -18.92
C GLN A 200 8.83 12.85 -19.19
N ASP A 201 9.41 13.41 -20.24
CA ASP A 201 10.77 13.09 -20.70
C ASP A 201 11.83 13.32 -19.61
N SER A 202 11.65 14.32 -18.74
CA SER A 202 12.63 14.65 -17.69
C SER A 202 12.80 13.55 -16.65
N GLY A 203 11.76 12.73 -16.41
CA GLY A 203 11.83 11.59 -15.49
C GLY A 203 12.47 10.35 -16.08
N VAL A 204 12.72 10.30 -17.40
CA VAL A 204 13.13 9.07 -18.09
C VAL A 204 14.56 8.65 -17.76
N ASP A 205 15.49 9.59 -17.61
CA ASP A 205 16.87 9.28 -17.27
C ASP A 205 16.96 8.52 -15.93
N ALA A 206 16.20 8.96 -14.93
CA ALA A 206 16.09 8.28 -13.63
C ALA A 206 15.60 6.84 -13.77
N ILE A 207 14.60 6.63 -14.62
CA ILE A 207 14.02 5.32 -14.90
C ILE A 207 15.04 4.41 -15.58
N ILE A 208 15.76 4.92 -16.59
CA ILE A 208 16.81 4.17 -17.29
C ILE A 208 17.88 3.71 -16.30
N GLU A 209 18.39 4.62 -15.47
CA GLU A 209 19.41 4.30 -14.47
C GLU A 209 18.91 3.27 -13.44
N MET A 210 17.65 3.37 -13.02
CA MET A 210 17.02 2.41 -12.13
C MET A 210 16.90 1.03 -12.79
N ILE A 211 16.42 0.93 -14.03
CA ILE A 211 16.30 -0.34 -14.76
C ILE A 211 17.68 -1.01 -14.92
N GLN A 212 18.71 -0.24 -15.20
CA GLN A 212 20.08 -0.74 -15.37
C GLN A 212 20.67 -1.30 -14.06
N SER A 213 20.33 -0.70 -12.91
CA SER A 213 20.97 -1.01 -11.62
C SER A 213 20.16 -1.99 -10.77
N HIS A 214 18.83 -1.90 -10.79
CA HIS A 214 17.96 -2.69 -9.94
C HIS A 214 17.78 -4.10 -10.48
N SER A 215 18.64 -5.02 -10.03
CA SER A 215 18.74 -6.38 -10.56
C SER A 215 17.48 -7.24 -10.40
N ALA A 216 16.71 -7.01 -9.32
CA ALA A 216 15.52 -7.79 -8.97
C ALA A 216 14.24 -7.37 -9.69
N LEU A 217 14.21 -6.19 -10.34
CA LEU A 217 13.03 -5.75 -11.06
C LEU A 217 12.78 -6.64 -12.29
N GLU A 218 11.57 -7.19 -12.38
CA GLU A 218 11.12 -8.15 -13.39
C GLU A 218 10.07 -7.53 -14.33
N GLU A 219 9.17 -6.69 -13.81
CA GLU A 219 8.13 -6.01 -14.58
C GLU A 219 8.07 -4.52 -14.24
N PHE A 220 7.99 -3.68 -15.27
CA PHE A 220 7.78 -2.26 -15.13
C PHE A 220 6.73 -1.76 -16.14
N LYS A 221 5.68 -1.10 -15.66
CA LYS A 221 4.62 -0.57 -16.53
C LYS A 221 4.57 0.94 -16.44
N LEU A 222 4.72 1.61 -17.58
CA LEU A 222 4.82 3.08 -17.70
C LEU A 222 3.92 3.64 -18.81
N GLY A 223 3.05 2.81 -19.38
CA GLY A 223 2.02 3.22 -20.35
C GLY A 223 1.18 4.43 -19.92
N HIS A 224 0.49 5.06 -20.87
CA HIS A 224 -0.37 6.23 -20.62
C HIS A 224 0.30 7.42 -19.87
N ASN A 225 1.63 7.59 -19.98
CA ASN A 225 2.36 8.77 -19.50
C ASN A 225 2.73 9.72 -20.66
N GLN A 226 3.14 10.95 -20.35
CA GLN A 226 3.48 12.02 -21.32
C GLN A 226 4.94 11.96 -21.81
N ILE A 227 5.43 10.75 -22.09
CA ILE A 227 6.79 10.53 -22.60
C ILE A 227 6.77 10.55 -24.13
N SER A 228 7.67 11.33 -24.73
CA SER A 228 7.82 11.44 -26.18
C SER A 228 8.47 10.19 -26.79
N SER A 229 8.49 10.12 -28.12
CA SER A 229 8.90 8.89 -28.83
C SER A 229 10.37 8.53 -28.64
N GLU A 230 11.27 9.51 -28.52
CA GLU A 230 12.70 9.21 -28.43
C GLU A 230 13.10 8.61 -27.05
N PRO A 231 12.71 9.19 -25.90
CA PRO A 231 12.95 8.57 -24.60
C PRO A 231 12.24 7.21 -24.44
N ARG A 232 11.06 7.02 -25.05
CA ARG A 232 10.39 5.71 -25.10
C ARG A 232 11.25 4.64 -25.76
N LYS A 233 11.85 4.94 -26.92
CA LYS A 233 12.77 4.00 -27.60
C LYS A 233 14.00 3.68 -26.74
N GLN A 234 14.49 4.65 -25.96
CA GLN A 234 15.62 4.41 -25.05
C GLN A 234 15.24 3.46 -23.91
N LEU A 235 14.03 3.62 -23.34
CA LEU A 235 13.48 2.71 -22.34
C LEU A 235 13.34 1.29 -22.88
N GLU A 236 12.79 1.13 -24.09
CA GLU A 236 12.64 -0.17 -24.76
C GLU A 236 14.00 -0.88 -24.93
N ARG A 237 14.99 -0.19 -25.50
CA ARG A 237 16.36 -0.74 -25.66
C ARG A 237 17.00 -1.14 -24.33
N THR A 238 16.79 -0.32 -23.29
CA THR A 238 17.32 -0.58 -21.95
C THR A 238 16.65 -1.80 -21.33
N ALA A 239 15.32 -1.92 -21.44
CA ALA A 239 14.57 -3.06 -20.95
C ALA A 239 14.90 -4.35 -21.69
N GLU A 240 15.07 -4.31 -23.01
CA GLU A 240 15.53 -5.44 -23.84
C GLU A 240 16.89 -5.97 -23.34
N THR A 241 17.84 -5.06 -23.11
CA THR A 241 19.18 -5.41 -22.59
C THR A 241 19.09 -6.08 -21.21
N ARG A 242 18.18 -5.61 -20.35
CA ARG A 242 17.95 -6.16 -19.01
C ARG A 242 17.00 -7.37 -18.98
N LYS A 243 16.38 -7.73 -20.11
CA LYS A 243 15.28 -8.71 -20.20
C LYS A 243 14.13 -8.40 -19.23
N LEU A 244 13.87 -7.12 -19.01
CA LEU A 244 12.79 -6.62 -18.17
C LEU A 244 11.48 -6.65 -18.97
N LEU A 245 10.38 -7.08 -18.36
CA LEU A 245 9.06 -6.95 -18.96
C LEU A 245 8.60 -5.48 -18.84
N LEU A 246 8.74 -4.73 -19.94
CA LEU A 246 8.35 -3.32 -20.02
C LEU A 246 7.04 -3.17 -20.79
N ASP A 247 6.07 -2.47 -20.21
CA ASP A 247 4.83 -2.06 -20.87
C ASP A 247 4.75 -0.54 -21.02
N LEU A 248 4.79 -0.06 -22.27
CA LEU A 248 4.66 1.35 -22.64
C LEU A 248 3.35 1.64 -23.40
N SER A 249 2.36 0.74 -23.38
CA SER A 249 1.09 0.90 -24.11
C SER A 249 0.40 2.25 -23.87
N LEU A 250 -0.21 2.79 -24.92
CA LEU A 250 -0.82 4.13 -24.96
C LEU A 250 -2.32 4.13 -24.64
#